data_AF-A0A7W1ILU2-F1
#
_entry.id   AF-A0A7W1ILU2-F1
#
_cell.length_a   1.000
_cell.length_b   1.000
_cell.length_c   1.000
_cell.angle_alpha   90.00
_cell.angle_beta   90.00
_cell.angle_gamma   90.00
#
_symmetry.space_group_name_H-M   'P 1'
#
loop_
_entity.id
_entity.type
_entity.pdbx_description
1 polymer ?
#
loop_
_entity_poly.entity_id
_entity_poly.type
_entity_poly.pdbx_seq_one_letter_code
_entity_poly.pdbx_strand_id
1 'polypeptide(L)'
;MKLNGQTTYPIPNNKSVLFYIQRSLDINTIVYELNYNRDSTINISKPIKVFWIKYAEHSQVEALSGLQKKYAYGVTCKLTDSEKKWFKVKLKAYSKVDIYIMNSENNKNYQAYLNINGQLVRLTKIFINIDGGTFWKPNVTYIELFGQNITTNEVVKEKIKP
;
A
#
# COMPACT_ATOMS: atom_id res chain seq x y z
N MET A 1 5.08 -20.88 12.16
CA MET A 1 4.83 -22.25 11.66
C MET A 1 4.75 -22.19 10.14
N LYS A 2 5.75 -22.69 9.42
CA LYS A 2 5.67 -22.88 7.95
C LYS A 2 4.96 -24.21 7.73
N LEU A 3 3.72 -24.16 7.26
CA LEU A 3 2.99 -25.34 6.81
C LEU A 3 3.01 -25.35 5.28
N ASN A 4 3.66 -26.36 4.71
CA ASN A 4 3.40 -26.89 3.37
C ASN A 4 3.56 -25.93 2.17
N GLY A 5 4.71 -25.24 2.06
CA GLY A 5 5.23 -24.79 0.75
C GLY A 5 4.47 -23.68 0.02
N GLN A 6 3.35 -23.19 0.53
CA GLN A 6 2.68 -21.98 0.07
C GLN A 6 2.25 -21.16 1.29
N THR A 7 3.00 -20.07 1.56
CA THR A 7 2.57 -19.09 2.56
C THR A 7 1.34 -18.37 2.02
N THR A 8 0.15 -18.78 2.46
CA THR A 8 -1.08 -18.03 2.19
C THR A 8 -1.07 -16.77 3.05
N TYR A 9 -1.00 -15.62 2.40
CA TYR A 9 -0.98 -14.33 3.07
C TYR A 9 -2.42 -13.83 3.31
N PRO A 10 -2.77 -13.41 4.53
CA PRO A 10 -4.09 -12.85 4.81
C PRO A 10 -4.34 -11.56 4.03
N ILE A 11 -5.60 -11.29 3.67
CA ILE A 11 -6.00 -10.06 2.96
C ILE A 11 -6.72 -9.15 3.96
N PRO A 12 -6.25 -7.90 4.17
CA PRO A 12 -6.97 -6.92 4.99
C PRO A 12 -8.39 -6.69 4.46
N ASN A 13 -9.39 -6.83 5.34
CA ASN A 13 -10.80 -6.65 5.00
C ASN A 13 -11.33 -5.33 5.61
N ASN A 14 -11.15 -4.22 4.89
CA ASN A 14 -11.76 -2.93 5.22
C ASN A 14 -11.99 -2.12 3.92
N LYS A 15 -13.18 -1.53 3.78
CA LYS A 15 -13.61 -0.75 2.60
C LYS A 15 -12.75 0.49 2.32
N SER A 16 -12.11 1.04 3.35
CA SER A 16 -11.25 2.23 3.22
C SER A 16 -9.81 1.90 2.83
N VAL A 17 -9.46 0.61 2.71
CA VAL A 17 -8.10 0.18 2.35
C VAL A 17 -7.84 0.53 0.90
N LEU A 18 -6.76 1.27 0.68
CA LEU A 18 -6.29 1.63 -0.65
C LEU A 18 -5.44 0.51 -1.24
N PHE A 19 -4.47 0.04 -0.46
CA PHE A 19 -3.59 -1.08 -0.77
C PHE A 19 -2.86 -1.53 0.49
N TYR A 20 -2.10 -2.61 0.39
CA TYR A 20 -1.27 -3.10 1.48
C TYR A 20 0.06 -3.66 1.00
N ILE A 21 1.04 -3.72 1.91
CA ILE A 21 2.36 -4.30 1.67
C ILE A 21 2.49 -5.58 2.49
N GLN A 22 2.96 -6.63 1.83
CA GLN A 22 3.38 -7.88 2.45
C GLN A 22 4.83 -8.17 2.13
N ARG A 23 5.48 -8.96 3.00
CA ARG A 23 6.91 -9.27 2.89
C ARG A 23 7.12 -10.78 2.98
N SER A 24 8.20 -11.27 2.39
CA SER A 24 8.59 -12.69 2.53
C SER A 24 9.00 -13.09 3.96
N LEU A 25 9.28 -12.11 4.82
CA LEU A 25 9.77 -12.33 6.19
C LEU A 25 8.70 -12.90 7.14
N ASP A 26 7.47 -12.40 7.04
CA ASP A 26 6.36 -12.74 7.91
C ASP A 26 5.01 -12.49 7.23
N ILE A 27 3.92 -12.99 7.83
CA ILE A 27 2.55 -12.76 7.35
C ILE A 27 1.99 -11.38 7.77
N ASN A 28 2.76 -10.60 8.53
CA ASN A 28 2.32 -9.29 9.00
C ASN A 28 2.18 -8.35 7.81
N THR A 29 1.13 -7.54 7.84
CA THR A 29 0.75 -6.71 6.68
C THR A 29 0.76 -5.25 7.07
N ILE A 30 1.37 -4.40 6.23
CA ILE A 30 1.26 -2.95 6.38
C ILE A 30 0.09 -2.50 5.53
N VAL A 31 -0.88 -1.83 6.14
CA VAL A 31 -2.10 -1.36 5.48
C VAL A 31 -2.03 0.14 5.26
N TYR A 32 -2.40 0.56 4.05
CA TYR A 32 -2.55 1.95 3.66
C TYR A 32 -4.04 2.21 3.47
N GLU A 33 -4.61 2.98 4.37
CA GLU A 33 -6.05 3.26 4.43
C GLU A 33 -6.29 4.75 4.23
N LEU A 34 -7.41 5.10 3.59
CA LEU A 34 -7.88 6.49 3.57
C LEU A 34 -8.11 7.00 4.99
N ASN A 35 -7.70 8.23 5.22
CA ASN A 35 -7.92 8.90 6.49
C ASN A 35 -9.01 9.96 6.32
N TYR A 36 -10.14 9.73 6.98
CA TYR A 36 -11.28 10.63 6.99
C TYR A 36 -11.29 11.48 8.26
N ASN A 37 -11.79 12.71 8.13
CA ASN A 37 -12.17 13.57 9.24
C ASN A 37 -13.49 13.05 9.87
N ARG A 38 -13.87 13.62 11.01
CA ARG A 38 -15.11 13.26 11.72
C ARG A 38 -16.38 13.52 10.88
N ASP A 39 -16.33 14.48 9.98
CA ASP A 39 -17.40 14.82 9.03
C ASP A 39 -17.42 13.91 7.78
N SER A 40 -16.64 12.82 7.78
CA SER A 40 -16.49 11.89 6.65
C SER A 40 -15.86 12.49 5.39
N THR A 41 -15.28 13.69 5.45
CA THR A 41 -14.45 14.24 4.38
C THR A 41 -13.03 13.70 4.46
N ILE A 42 -12.32 13.64 3.33
CA ILE A 42 -10.91 13.21 3.33
C ILE A 42 -10.03 14.21 4.07
N ASN A 43 -9.13 13.72 4.93
CA ASN A 43 -8.17 14.57 5.62
C ASN A 43 -7.07 15.02 4.66
N ILE A 44 -7.21 16.23 4.09
CA ILE A 44 -6.28 16.74 3.08
C ILE A 44 -4.84 16.86 3.59
N SER A 45 -4.64 17.15 4.88
CA SER A 45 -3.31 17.28 5.47
C SER A 45 -2.58 15.94 5.61
N LYS A 46 -3.34 14.86 5.87
CA LYS A 46 -2.85 13.50 6.09
C LYS A 46 -3.86 12.51 5.51
N PRO A 47 -3.94 12.35 4.18
CA PRO A 47 -5.03 11.62 3.52
C PRO A 47 -4.91 10.10 3.66
N ILE A 48 -3.76 9.61 4.14
CA ILE A 48 -3.48 8.19 4.31
C ILE A 48 -3.06 7.92 5.75
N LYS A 49 -3.72 6.94 6.38
CA LYS A 49 -3.30 6.32 7.63
C LYS A 49 -2.55 5.02 7.29
N VAL A 50 -1.42 4.79 7.95
CA VAL A 50 -0.60 3.60 7.75
C VAL A 50 -0.42 2.88 9.09
N PHE A 51 -0.64 1.58 9.10
CA PHE A 51 -0.56 0.75 10.31
C PHE A 51 -0.23 -0.70 9.95
N TRP A 52 0.22 -1.46 10.95
CA TRP A 52 0.38 -2.91 10.87
C TRP A 52 -0.90 -3.63 11.23
N ILE A 53 -1.17 -4.73 10.53
CA ILE A 53 -1.95 -5.84 11.06
C ILE A 53 -0.98 -7.00 11.32
N LYS A 54 -0.79 -7.33 12.59
CA LYS A 54 0.10 -8.39 13.07
C LYS A 54 -0.64 -9.72 13.03
N TYR A 55 -0.81 -10.29 11.85
CA TYR A 55 -1.50 -11.58 11.71
C TYR A 55 -0.81 -12.73 12.47
N ALA A 56 0.50 -12.62 12.73
CA ALA A 56 1.21 -13.57 13.57
C ALA A 56 0.89 -13.42 15.08
N GLU A 57 0.29 -12.29 15.49
CA GLU A 57 -0.01 -11.91 16.87
C GLU A 57 -1.51 -11.57 16.99
N HIS A 58 -2.37 -12.57 16.79
CA HIS A 58 -3.84 -12.43 16.93
C HIS A 58 -4.47 -11.32 16.06
N SER A 59 -3.86 -10.98 14.92
CA SER A 59 -4.32 -9.90 14.03
C SER A 59 -4.38 -8.53 14.70
N GLN A 60 -3.52 -8.28 15.69
CA GLN A 60 -3.45 -6.99 16.38
C GLN A 60 -3.14 -5.85 15.40
N VAL A 61 -3.86 -4.74 15.54
CA VAL A 61 -3.60 -3.50 14.80
C VAL A 61 -2.60 -2.65 15.58
N GLU A 62 -1.48 -2.29 14.95
CA GLU A 62 -0.42 -1.49 15.58
C GLU A 62 -0.05 -0.29 14.71
N ALA A 63 0.11 0.88 15.33
CA ALA A 63 0.61 2.06 14.60
C ALA A 63 2.07 1.87 14.18
N LEU A 64 2.50 2.53 13.11
CA LEU A 64 3.93 2.63 12.80
C LEU A 64 4.65 3.42 13.88
N SER A 65 5.83 2.96 14.30
CA SER A 65 6.72 3.78 15.12
C SER A 65 7.19 5.01 14.34
N GLY A 66 7.62 6.07 15.05
CA GLY A 66 8.09 7.31 14.43
C GLY A 66 9.22 7.09 13.41
N LEU A 67 10.15 6.17 13.73
CA LEU A 67 11.25 5.79 12.83
C LEU A 67 10.75 5.06 11.58
N GLN A 68 9.83 4.09 11.74
CA GLN A 68 9.24 3.37 10.60
C GLN A 68 8.47 4.32 9.68
N LYS A 69 7.73 5.27 10.25
CA LYS A 69 7.01 6.29 9.48
C LYS A 69 7.95 7.22 8.73
N LYS A 70 9.12 7.54 9.29
CA LYS A 70 10.07 8.46 8.65
C LYS A 70 10.89 7.79 7.54
N TYR A 71 11.32 6.54 7.74
CA TYR A 71 12.35 5.92 6.90
C TYR A 71 11.92 4.66 6.15
N ALA A 72 10.83 3.99 6.56
CA ALA A 72 10.39 2.74 5.95
C ALA A 72 9.01 2.89 5.29
N TYR A 73 7.96 2.58 6.03
CA TYR A 73 6.62 2.38 5.50
C TYR A 73 5.78 3.65 5.42
N GLY A 74 6.34 4.82 5.78
CA GLY A 74 5.63 6.08 5.63
C GLY A 74 5.41 6.48 4.17
N VAL A 75 4.54 7.47 4.00
CA VAL A 75 4.25 8.07 2.70
C VAL A 75 4.46 9.58 2.73
N THR A 76 4.76 10.15 1.57
CA THR A 76 4.53 11.57 1.30
C THR A 76 3.36 11.71 0.36
N CYS A 77 2.42 12.60 0.70
CA CYS A 77 1.26 12.90 -0.13
C CYS A 77 1.35 14.36 -0.59
N LYS A 78 1.17 14.58 -1.89
CA LYS A 78 1.05 15.91 -2.50
C LYS A 78 -0.33 16.01 -3.13
N LEU A 79 -1.09 17.03 -2.75
CA LEU A 79 -2.36 17.35 -3.42
C LEU A 79 -2.06 17.76 -4.86
N THR A 80 -2.74 17.13 -5.82
CA THR A 80 -2.59 17.40 -7.26
C THR A 80 -3.82 18.03 -7.87
N ASP A 81 -4.99 17.83 -7.26
CA ASP A 81 -6.25 18.47 -7.65
C ASP A 81 -7.00 18.85 -6.36
N SER A 82 -7.20 20.16 -6.15
CA SER A 82 -7.84 20.68 -4.95
C SER A 82 -9.36 20.59 -4.98
N GLU A 83 -9.97 20.49 -6.15
CA GLU A 83 -11.42 20.37 -6.32
C GLU A 83 -11.82 18.91 -6.09
N LYS A 84 -11.17 17.99 -6.81
CA LYS A 84 -11.42 16.55 -6.75
C LYS A 84 -10.73 15.84 -5.58
N LYS A 85 -9.87 16.57 -4.86
CA LYS A 85 -9.02 16.05 -3.76
C LYS A 85 -8.17 14.85 -4.20
N TRP A 86 -7.49 14.98 -5.34
CA TRP A 86 -6.57 13.95 -5.80
C TRP A 86 -5.18 14.14 -5.22
N PHE A 87 -4.48 13.04 -4.96
CA PHE A 87 -3.15 13.07 -4.36
C PHE A 87 -2.17 12.22 -5.15
N LYS A 88 -0.95 12.74 -5.32
CA LYS A 88 0.22 11.95 -5.65
C LYS A 88 0.91 11.47 -4.38
N VAL A 89 1.20 10.18 -4.31
CA VAL A 89 1.73 9.48 -3.15
C VAL A 89 3.04 8.81 -3.53
N LYS A 90 4.06 9.01 -2.70
CA LYS A 90 5.33 8.26 -2.77
C LYS A 90 5.56 7.51 -1.47
N LEU A 91 5.99 6.26 -1.58
CA LEU A 91 6.46 5.47 -0.44
C LEU A 91 7.86 5.97 -0.05
N LYS A 92 8.13 6.11 1.26
CA LYS A 92 9.44 6.55 1.76
C LYS A 92 10.55 5.55 1.41
N ALA A 93 10.28 4.25 1.58
CA ALA A 93 11.24 3.19 1.24
C ALA A 93 11.42 2.96 -0.27
N TYR A 94 10.50 3.42 -1.12
CA TYR A 94 10.57 3.18 -2.56
C TYR A 94 9.90 4.29 -3.36
N SER A 95 10.66 5.36 -3.62
CA SER A 95 10.15 6.59 -4.26
C SER A 95 10.09 6.54 -5.79
N LYS A 96 10.58 5.45 -6.40
CA LYS A 96 10.60 5.23 -7.87
C LYS A 96 9.18 5.02 -8.45
N VAL A 97 8.22 4.56 -7.64
CA VAL A 97 6.83 4.35 -8.05
C VAL A 97 5.99 5.52 -7.60
N ASP A 98 5.23 6.09 -8.54
CA ASP A 98 4.22 7.09 -8.28
C ASP A 98 2.86 6.42 -8.12
N ILE A 99 2.23 6.64 -6.98
CA ILE A 99 0.87 6.17 -6.68
C ILE A 99 -0.06 7.39 -6.68
N TYR A 100 -1.27 7.23 -7.19
CA TYR A 100 -2.28 8.28 -7.28
C TYR A 100 -3.53 7.87 -6.51
N ILE A 101 -4.00 8.72 -5.61
CA ILE A 101 -5.28 8.54 -4.93
C ILE A 101 -6.30 9.40 -5.65
N MET A 102 -7.27 8.73 -6.27
CA MET A 102 -8.31 9.36 -7.08
C MET A 102 -9.66 8.71 -6.77
N ASN A 103 -10.73 9.49 -6.85
CA ASN A 103 -12.10 9.00 -6.74
C ASN A 103 -12.69 8.73 -8.13
N SER A 104 -13.62 7.77 -8.22
CA SER A 104 -14.53 7.69 -9.36
C SER A 104 -15.52 8.86 -9.33
N GLU A 105 -16.18 9.14 -10.45
CA GLU A 105 -17.09 10.29 -10.68
C GLU A 105 -18.10 10.58 -9.54
N ASN A 106 -18.48 9.58 -8.73
CA ASN A 106 -19.40 9.74 -7.61
C ASN A 106 -18.76 10.27 -6.29
N ASN A 107 -17.52 10.78 -6.35
CA ASN A 107 -16.77 11.49 -5.31
C ASN A 107 -16.51 10.80 -3.95
N LYS A 108 -17.03 9.59 -3.70
CA LYS A 108 -16.97 8.94 -2.38
C LYS A 108 -16.01 7.75 -2.27
N ASN A 109 -15.65 7.13 -3.40
CA ASN A 109 -14.82 5.92 -3.41
C ASN A 109 -13.43 6.25 -3.97
N TYR A 110 -12.53 6.71 -3.10
CA TYR A 110 -11.12 6.86 -3.48
C TYR A 110 -10.45 5.50 -3.57
N GLN A 111 -9.60 5.33 -4.57
CA GLN A 111 -8.79 4.15 -4.80
C GLN A 111 -7.36 4.57 -5.13
N ALA A 112 -6.41 3.66 -4.89
CA ALA A 112 -5.03 3.87 -5.30
C ALA A 112 -4.82 3.36 -6.72
N TYR A 113 -4.10 4.13 -7.52
CA TYR A 113 -3.76 3.82 -8.90
C TYR A 113 -2.25 3.96 -9.11
N LEU A 114 -1.71 3.18 -10.03
CA LEU A 114 -0.37 3.39 -10.56
C LEU A 114 -0.35 2.99 -12.02
N ASN A 115 0.74 3.33 -12.70
CA ASN A 115 1.02 2.76 -14.01
C ASN A 115 1.78 1.43 -13.85
N ILE A 116 1.27 0.37 -14.47
CA ILE A 116 1.98 -0.90 -14.68
C ILE A 116 2.00 -1.17 -16.19
N ASN A 117 3.19 -1.33 -16.77
CA ASN A 117 3.37 -1.64 -18.20
C ASN A 117 2.63 -0.67 -19.15
N GLY A 118 2.61 0.63 -18.84
CA GLY A 118 1.92 1.65 -19.63
C GLY A 118 0.44 1.81 -19.27
N GLN A 119 -0.13 0.91 -18.47
CA GLN A 119 -1.55 0.90 -18.13
C GLN A 119 -1.82 1.47 -16.74
N LEU A 120 -2.79 2.39 -16.63
CA LEU A 120 -3.31 2.83 -15.34
C LEU A 120 -4.17 1.72 -14.72
N VAL A 121 -3.74 1.22 -13.57
CA VAL A 121 -4.40 0.11 -12.87
C VAL A 121 -4.69 0.48 -11.42
N ARG A 122 -5.77 -0.09 -10.86
CA ARG A 122 -6.06 0.03 -9.44
C ARG A 122 -5.06 -0.81 -8.65
N LEU A 123 -4.20 -0.18 -7.86
CA LEU A 123 -3.28 -0.87 -6.96
C LEU A 123 -4.06 -1.62 -5.88
N THR A 124 -3.68 -2.86 -5.60
CA THR A 124 -4.30 -3.64 -4.52
C THR A 124 -3.27 -4.14 -3.51
N LYS A 125 -2.11 -4.60 -3.98
CA LYS A 125 -1.07 -5.20 -3.15
C LYS A 125 0.31 -4.87 -3.69
N ILE A 126 1.26 -4.70 -2.78
CA ILE A 126 2.70 -4.74 -3.07
C ILE A 126 3.29 -5.88 -2.25
N PHE A 127 4.07 -6.73 -2.90
CA PHE A 127 4.83 -7.77 -2.24
C PHE A 127 6.32 -7.45 -2.31
N ILE A 128 7.04 -7.59 -1.20
CA ILE A 128 8.47 -7.35 -1.12
C ILE A 128 9.17 -8.64 -0.72
N ASN A 129 9.99 -9.17 -1.61
CA ASN A 129 10.83 -10.31 -1.28
C ASN A 129 12.16 -9.83 -0.72
N ILE A 130 12.48 -10.29 0.48
CA ILE A 130 13.69 -9.97 1.22
C ILE A 130 14.45 -11.27 1.44
N ASP A 131 15.75 -11.25 1.15
CA ASP A 131 16.66 -12.37 1.34
C ASP A 131 17.90 -11.92 2.12
N GLY A 132 17.82 -11.98 3.44
CA GLY A 132 18.86 -11.51 4.36
C GLY A 132 18.90 -9.99 4.55
N GLY A 133 20.05 -9.50 5.01
CA GLY A 133 20.24 -8.11 5.44
C GLY A 133 19.88 -7.86 6.90
N THR A 134 19.79 -6.58 7.27
CA THR A 134 19.41 -6.16 8.62
C THR A 134 18.02 -5.50 8.61
N PHE A 135 17.43 -5.30 9.78
CA PHE A 135 16.14 -4.60 9.89
C PHE A 135 16.15 -3.22 9.22
N TRP A 136 17.28 -2.49 9.28
CA TRP A 136 17.42 -1.15 8.70
C TRP A 136 17.92 -1.15 7.26
N LYS A 137 18.51 -2.25 6.80
CA LYS A 137 19.01 -2.44 5.44
C LYS A 137 18.66 -3.85 4.97
N PRO A 138 17.38 -4.12 4.69
CA PRO A 138 16.97 -5.42 4.16
C PRO A 138 17.53 -5.58 2.75
N ASN A 139 17.97 -6.78 2.41
CA ASN A 139 18.35 -7.10 1.04
C ASN A 139 17.09 -7.45 0.24
N VAL A 140 16.52 -6.46 -0.45
CA VAL A 140 15.31 -6.64 -1.25
C VAL A 140 15.71 -7.23 -2.61
N THR A 141 15.30 -8.46 -2.87
CA THR A 141 15.62 -9.16 -4.12
C THR A 141 14.63 -8.84 -5.24
N TYR A 142 13.36 -8.62 -4.89
CA TYR A 142 12.37 -8.07 -5.81
C TYR A 142 11.18 -7.44 -5.09
N ILE A 143 10.49 -6.56 -5.80
CA ILE A 143 9.20 -6.00 -5.45
C ILE A 143 8.21 -6.44 -6.52
N GLU A 144 7.03 -6.89 -6.14
CA GLU A 144 5.96 -7.24 -7.06
C GLU A 144 4.74 -6.36 -6.79
N LEU A 145 4.32 -5.61 -7.79
CA LEU A 145 3.15 -4.74 -7.77
C LEU A 145 1.97 -5.53 -8.32
N PHE A 146 0.84 -5.50 -7.62
CA PHE A 146 -0.40 -6.14 -8.02
C PHE A 146 -1.48 -5.09 -8.19
N GLY A 147 -2.03 -5.00 -9.39
CA GLY A 147 -3.14 -4.13 -9.71
C GLY A 147 -4.29 -4.87 -10.37
N GLN A 148 -5.39 -4.16 -10.59
CA GLN A 148 -6.53 -4.62 -11.37
C GLN A 148 -6.88 -3.57 -12.42
N ASN A 149 -7.10 -4.04 -13.65
CA ASN A 149 -7.63 -3.21 -14.73
C ASN A 149 -9.05 -2.77 -14.36
N ILE A 150 -9.33 -1.46 -14.39
CA ILE A 150 -10.65 -0.93 -14.03
C ILE A 150 -11.74 -1.27 -15.05
N THR A 151 -11.37 -1.58 -16.28
CA THR A 151 -12.30 -1.90 -17.37
C THR A 151 -12.55 -3.40 -17.46
N THR A 152 -11.49 -4.22 -17.42
CA THR A 152 -11.60 -5.68 -17.60
C THR A 152 -11.65 -6.47 -16.30
N ASN A 153 -11.34 -5.84 -15.15
CA ASN A 153 -11.14 -6.49 -13.85
C ASN A 153 -10.01 -7.52 -13.80
N GLU A 154 -9.21 -7.64 -14.87
CA GLU A 154 -8.07 -8.56 -14.91
C GLU A 154 -6.96 -8.11 -13.95
N VAL A 155 -6.29 -9.10 -13.35
CA VAL A 155 -5.13 -8.85 -12.49
C VAL A 155 -3.92 -8.51 -13.36
N VAL A 156 -3.32 -7.37 -13.08
CA VAL A 156 -2.08 -6.90 -13.73
C VAL A 156 -0.95 -6.93 -12.70
N LYS A 157 0.23 -7.40 -13.09
CA LYS A 157 1.39 -7.48 -12.19
C LYS A 157 2.65 -6.94 -12.83
N GLU A 158 3.52 -6.39 -12.00
CA GLU A 158 4.87 -5.98 -12.39
C GLU A 158 5.88 -6.44 -11.35
N LYS A 159 7.00 -7.02 -11.80
CA LYS A 159 8.11 -7.40 -10.93
C LYS A 159 9.30 -6.49 -11.17
N ILE A 160 9.76 -5.84 -10.12
CA ILE A 160 10.86 -4.89 -10.14
C ILE A 160 12.03 -5.44 -9.33
N LYS A 161 13.24 -5.32 -9.87
CA LYS A 161 14.49 -5.58 -9.15
C LYS A 161 15.08 -4.22 -8.72
N PRO A 162 15.20 -3.93 -7.41
CA PRO A 162 15.51 -2.59 -6.89
C PRO A 162 16.87 -2.02 -7.31
#